data_AF-A0A7C6XUN3-F1
#
_entry.id   AF-A0A7C6XUN3-F1
#
_cell.length_a   1.000
_cell.length_b   1.000
_cell.length_c   1.000
_cell.angle_alpha   90.00
_cell.angle_beta   90.00
_cell.angle_gamma   90.00
#
_symmetry.space_group_name_H-M   'P 1'
#
loop_
_entity.id
_entity.type
_entity.pdbx_description
1 polymer ?
#
loop_
_entity_poly.entity_id
_entity_poly.type
_entity_poly.pdbx_seq_one_letter_code
_entity_poly.pdbx_strand_id
1 'polypeptide(L)'
;ALSDQIIADGGTPWCIGLEAGAATGWPATDWIEDIMLRSAGPDVYDQWWRHEIPWTDESIQNAWEMFGTIATNEQYVEGGTVNVLATNFGESPYPMFEDPPGCYMHRQASFITDFIQEQFPDLEPGVDYTFFPFPEIDPEFGVPALSAGDLIGMFNDTPAARSLMEWLASAEAQTIWAERGGFLSANNEVSPDVYPDDIHRQMAEILQEAEVVRFDASDLMPTAVNDAFLGGVLEYIQNPDTLPTILQNIDQAAQQAEQEEGTQTGQ
;
A
#
# COMPACT_ATOMS: atom_id res chain seq x y z
N ALA A 1 -19.89 -2.00 -7.07
CA ALA A 1 -20.76 -3.20 -6.94
C ALA A 1 -20.96 -3.59 -5.48
N LEU A 2 -19.97 -4.18 -4.79
CA LEU A 2 -20.11 -4.54 -3.36
C LEU A 2 -20.32 -3.29 -2.49
N SER A 3 -19.57 -2.20 -2.74
CA SER A 3 -19.78 -0.92 -2.06
C SER A 3 -21.21 -0.39 -2.21
N ASP A 4 -21.79 -0.45 -3.43
CA ASP A 4 -23.18 -0.03 -3.66
C ASP A 4 -24.19 -0.88 -2.91
N GLN A 5 -23.94 -2.20 -2.83
CA GLN A 5 -24.80 -3.12 -2.08
C GLN A 5 -24.75 -2.81 -0.58
N ILE A 6 -23.57 -2.57 0.00
CA ILE A 6 -23.42 -2.19 1.41
C ILE A 6 -24.20 -0.90 1.72
N ILE A 7 -24.15 0.10 0.83
CA ILE A 7 -24.94 1.33 0.97
C ILE A 7 -26.44 1.05 0.88
N ALA A 8 -26.88 0.21 -0.05
CA ALA A 8 -28.28 -0.18 -0.19
C ALA A 8 -28.82 -0.90 1.06
N ASP A 9 -27.95 -1.65 1.74
CA ASP A 9 -28.25 -2.34 3.00
C ASP A 9 -28.12 -1.43 4.24
N GLY A 10 -27.72 -0.16 4.05
CA GLY A 10 -27.66 0.86 5.10
C GLY A 10 -26.33 0.95 5.85
N GLY A 11 -25.27 0.32 5.33
CA GLY A 11 -23.92 0.37 5.88
C GLY A 11 -22.98 1.32 5.12
N THR A 12 -21.78 1.50 5.66
CA THR A 12 -20.70 2.27 5.01
C THR A 12 -19.64 1.31 4.45
N PRO A 13 -19.31 1.37 3.16
CA PRO A 13 -18.37 0.43 2.55
C PRO A 13 -16.97 0.40 3.16
N TRP A 14 -16.30 1.55 3.29
CA TRP A 14 -14.86 1.62 3.49
C TRP A 14 -14.48 2.37 4.76
N CYS A 15 -13.52 1.80 5.48
CA CYS A 15 -12.68 2.52 6.43
C CYS A 15 -11.36 2.88 5.77
N ILE A 16 -11.03 4.17 5.77
CA ILE A 16 -9.77 4.69 5.23
C ILE A 16 -9.22 5.70 6.24
N GLY A 17 -7.94 5.59 6.56
CA GLY A 17 -7.21 6.58 7.34
C GLY A 17 -5.86 6.84 6.70
N LEU A 18 -5.55 8.12 6.49
CA LEU A 18 -4.34 8.56 5.79
C LEU A 18 -3.29 9.18 6.73
N GLU A 19 -3.64 9.43 7.99
CA GLU A 19 -2.72 10.01 8.98
C GLU A 19 -1.64 9.01 9.37
N ALA A 20 -0.38 9.45 9.30
CA ALA A 20 0.80 8.65 9.58
C ALA A 20 2.00 9.53 10.00
N GLY A 21 1.76 10.59 10.77
CA GLY A 21 2.78 11.56 11.17
C GLY A 21 3.45 12.21 9.96
N ALA A 22 4.79 12.09 9.88
CA ALA A 22 5.56 12.66 8.78
C ALA A 22 5.29 12.01 7.41
N ALA A 23 4.77 10.78 7.40
CA ALA A 23 4.43 10.03 6.19
C ALA A 23 2.93 10.15 5.83
N THR A 24 2.18 11.05 6.48
CA THR A 24 0.74 11.23 6.22
C THR A 24 0.48 11.35 4.71
N GLY A 25 -0.44 10.53 4.21
CA GLY A 25 -0.72 10.40 2.78
C GLY A 25 -0.30 9.04 2.18
N TRP A 26 0.68 8.35 2.76
CA TRP A 26 1.22 7.10 2.18
C TRP A 26 0.15 6.02 1.95
N PRO A 27 -0.87 5.82 2.81
CA PRO A 27 -1.85 4.78 2.53
C PRO A 27 -2.62 5.03 1.22
N ALA A 28 -2.77 6.29 0.79
CA ALA A 28 -3.42 6.63 -0.47
C ALA A 28 -2.51 6.45 -1.69
N THR A 29 -1.18 6.55 -1.55
CA THR A 29 -0.25 6.24 -2.65
C THR A 29 -0.38 4.78 -3.01
N ASP A 30 -0.42 3.88 -2.03
CA ASP A 30 -0.62 2.46 -2.28
C ASP A 30 -1.92 2.16 -3.04
N TRP A 31 -3.03 2.85 -2.71
CA TRP A 31 -4.30 2.66 -3.44
C TRP A 31 -4.12 2.96 -4.93
N ILE A 32 -3.46 4.08 -5.23
CA ILE A 32 -3.22 4.53 -6.61
C ILE A 32 -2.28 3.55 -7.32
N GLU A 33 -1.27 3.04 -6.62
CA GLU A 33 -0.33 2.05 -7.14
C GLU A 33 -0.97 0.71 -7.47
N ASP A 34 -1.81 0.20 -6.58
CA ASP A 34 -2.54 -1.06 -6.75
C ASP A 34 -3.53 -0.97 -7.94
N ILE A 35 -4.15 0.20 -8.11
CA ILE A 35 -5.00 0.55 -9.26
C ILE A 35 -4.17 0.67 -10.54
N MET A 36 -3.01 1.33 -10.50
CA MET A 36 -2.11 1.46 -11.66
C MET A 36 -1.69 0.10 -12.20
N LEU A 37 -1.28 -0.82 -11.32
CA LEU A 37 -0.90 -2.18 -11.72
C LEU A 37 -2.04 -2.93 -12.41
N ARG A 38 -3.28 -2.70 -12.01
CA ARG A 38 -4.47 -3.39 -12.53
C ARG A 38 -5.15 -2.71 -13.71
N SER A 39 -4.84 -1.44 -13.96
CA SER A 39 -5.46 -0.64 -15.03
C SER A 39 -4.49 -0.31 -16.17
N ALA A 40 -3.19 -0.20 -15.89
CA ALA A 40 -2.16 0.13 -16.87
C ALA A 40 -1.06 -0.93 -16.98
N GLY A 41 -0.98 -1.84 -16.02
CA GLY A 41 -0.06 -2.98 -16.05
C GLY A 41 1.34 -2.67 -15.51
N PRO A 42 2.17 -3.73 -15.34
CA PRO A 42 3.47 -3.62 -14.68
C PRO A 42 4.49 -2.79 -15.47
N ASP A 43 4.42 -2.79 -16.81
CA ASP A 43 5.38 -2.05 -17.65
C ASP A 43 5.16 -0.53 -17.56
N VAL A 44 3.90 -0.07 -17.53
CA VAL A 44 3.57 1.35 -17.34
C VAL A 44 3.87 1.79 -15.91
N TYR A 45 3.55 0.94 -14.93
CA TYR A 45 3.94 1.15 -13.53
C TYR A 45 5.44 1.34 -13.39
N ASP A 46 6.23 0.51 -14.08
CA ASP A 46 7.68 0.56 -14.10
C ASP A 46 8.23 1.84 -14.75
N GLN A 47 7.58 2.33 -15.80
CA GLN A 47 7.93 3.61 -16.44
C GLN A 47 7.57 4.79 -15.53
N TRP A 48 6.46 4.71 -14.80
CA TRP A 48 5.98 5.78 -13.94
C TRP A 48 6.94 6.08 -12.79
N TRP A 49 7.30 5.09 -11.97
CA TRP A 49 8.17 5.34 -10.82
C TRP A 49 9.59 5.74 -11.23
N ARG A 50 10.05 5.27 -12.39
CA ARG A 50 11.32 5.70 -13.02
C ARG A 50 11.24 7.06 -13.71
N HIS A 51 10.06 7.69 -13.74
CA HIS A 51 9.81 8.95 -14.42
C HIS A 51 10.16 8.93 -15.93
N GLU A 52 10.01 7.76 -16.58
CA GLU A 52 10.11 7.61 -18.03
C GLU A 52 8.86 8.12 -18.77
N ILE A 53 7.75 8.24 -18.04
CA ILE A 53 6.53 8.93 -18.44
C ILE A 53 6.22 10.05 -17.43
N PRO A 54 5.58 11.16 -17.88
CA PRO A 54 5.27 12.26 -16.99
C PRO A 54 4.16 11.89 -16.02
N TRP A 55 4.09 12.54 -14.86
CA TRP A 55 2.99 12.35 -13.90
C TRP A 55 1.62 12.77 -14.45
N THR A 56 1.62 13.54 -15.53
CA THR A 56 0.42 13.98 -16.25
C THR A 56 -0.06 12.97 -17.30
N ASP A 57 0.56 11.79 -17.39
CA ASP A 57 0.11 10.71 -18.26
C ASP A 57 -1.33 10.27 -17.92
N GLU A 58 -2.11 9.93 -18.95
CA GLU A 58 -3.53 9.56 -18.81
C GLU A 58 -3.73 8.33 -17.91
N SER A 59 -2.77 7.39 -17.91
CA SER A 59 -2.83 6.20 -17.06
C SER A 59 -2.79 6.56 -15.57
N ILE A 60 -1.88 7.48 -15.20
CA ILE A 60 -1.72 7.97 -13.83
C ILE A 60 -2.97 8.76 -13.42
N GLN A 61 -3.43 9.68 -14.26
CA GLN A 61 -4.65 10.43 -13.99
C GLN A 61 -5.86 9.49 -13.76
N ASN A 62 -6.03 8.46 -14.59
CA ASN A 62 -7.09 7.48 -14.45
C ASN A 62 -7.03 6.74 -13.11
N ALA A 63 -5.84 6.34 -12.64
CA ALA A 63 -5.71 5.66 -11.35
C ALA A 63 -6.10 6.56 -10.17
N TRP A 64 -5.70 7.83 -10.19
CA TRP A 64 -6.12 8.82 -9.19
C TRP A 64 -7.63 9.04 -9.19
N GLU A 65 -8.23 9.18 -10.38
CA GLU A 65 -9.68 9.35 -10.51
C GLU A 65 -10.46 8.14 -10.01
N MET A 66 -10.00 6.92 -10.32
CA MET A 66 -10.58 5.68 -9.79
C MET A 66 -10.52 5.63 -8.26
N PHE A 67 -9.36 5.94 -7.67
CA PHE A 67 -9.23 6.07 -6.22
C PHE A 67 -10.19 7.14 -5.66
N GLY A 68 -10.27 8.29 -6.31
CA GLY A 68 -11.17 9.39 -5.95
C GLY A 68 -12.64 8.98 -5.89
N THR A 69 -13.10 8.10 -6.79
CA THR A 69 -14.49 7.60 -6.75
C THR A 69 -14.87 6.91 -5.45
N ILE A 70 -13.87 6.37 -4.73
CA ILE A 70 -14.03 5.72 -3.43
C ILE A 70 -13.76 6.73 -2.31
N ALA A 71 -12.54 7.25 -2.24
CA ALA A 71 -12.05 7.97 -1.06
C ALA A 71 -12.66 9.37 -0.88
N THR A 72 -13.29 9.91 -1.92
CA THR A 72 -13.93 11.25 -1.89
C THR A 72 -15.45 11.17 -1.89
N ASN A 73 -16.01 9.97 -1.89
CA ASN A 73 -17.44 9.76 -1.83
C ASN A 73 -17.90 9.60 -0.37
N GLU A 74 -18.58 10.63 0.14
CA GLU A 74 -19.08 10.71 1.52
C GLU A 74 -20.01 9.56 1.94
N GLN A 75 -20.59 8.81 0.99
CA GLN A 75 -21.40 7.61 1.30
C GLN A 75 -20.56 6.33 1.34
N TYR A 76 -19.38 6.35 0.72
CA TYR A 76 -18.50 5.20 0.64
C TYR A 76 -17.58 5.08 1.84
N VAL A 77 -17.21 6.19 2.48
CA VAL A 77 -16.20 6.22 3.55
C VAL A 77 -16.78 6.60 4.91
N GLU A 78 -16.36 5.88 5.95
CA GLU A 78 -16.74 6.17 7.32
C GLU A 78 -16.27 7.58 7.73
N GLY A 79 -17.17 8.35 8.32
CA GLY A 79 -16.91 9.70 8.80
C GLY A 79 -16.65 10.75 7.70
N GLY A 80 -16.75 10.37 6.43
CA GLY A 80 -16.54 11.28 5.30
C GLY A 80 -15.08 11.61 5.02
N THR A 81 -14.84 12.51 4.06
CA THR A 81 -13.49 12.89 3.61
C THR A 81 -12.61 13.49 4.72
N VAL A 82 -13.22 14.21 5.67
CA VAL A 82 -12.53 14.76 6.84
C VAL A 82 -11.96 13.64 7.70
N ASN A 83 -12.71 12.55 7.88
CA ASN A 83 -12.27 11.41 8.67
C ASN A 83 -11.18 10.62 7.95
N VAL A 84 -11.31 10.44 6.62
CA VAL A 84 -10.25 9.85 5.78
C VAL A 84 -8.90 10.52 6.02
N LEU A 85 -8.88 11.86 6.06
CA LEU A 85 -7.66 12.65 6.26
C LEU A 85 -7.13 12.63 7.71
N ALA A 86 -8.02 12.52 8.70
CA ALA A 86 -7.68 12.73 10.11
C ALA A 86 -7.37 11.42 10.86
N THR A 87 -7.87 10.29 10.38
CA THR A 87 -7.75 9.00 11.05
C THR A 87 -6.39 8.37 10.81
N ASN A 88 -5.73 7.91 11.88
CA ASN A 88 -4.47 7.18 11.78
C ASN A 88 -4.67 5.88 11.00
N PHE A 89 -3.76 5.57 10.09
CA PHE A 89 -3.88 4.38 9.23
C PHE A 89 -4.06 3.08 10.05
N GLY A 90 -3.38 2.95 11.18
CA GLY A 90 -3.42 1.77 12.04
C GLY A 90 -4.71 1.65 12.85
N GLU A 91 -5.35 2.78 13.17
CA GLU A 91 -6.64 2.83 13.86
C GLU A 91 -7.83 2.76 12.90
N SER A 92 -7.61 3.08 11.62
CA SER A 92 -8.67 3.11 10.61
C SER A 92 -9.50 1.83 10.46
N PRO A 93 -9.00 0.59 10.64
CA PRO A 93 -9.86 -0.59 10.59
C PRO A 93 -10.76 -0.78 11.81
N TYR A 94 -10.54 -0.08 12.93
CA TYR A 94 -11.25 -0.36 14.18
C TYR A 94 -12.79 -0.25 14.10
N PRO A 95 -13.38 0.70 13.36
CA PRO A 95 -14.83 0.78 13.21
C PRO A 95 -15.45 -0.47 12.55
N MET A 96 -14.68 -1.32 11.86
CA MET A 96 -15.17 -2.61 11.33
C MET A 96 -15.67 -3.55 12.44
N PHE A 97 -15.18 -3.36 13.66
CA PHE A 97 -15.41 -4.27 14.79
C PHE A 97 -16.34 -3.68 15.86
N GLU A 98 -16.98 -2.54 15.56
CA GLU A 98 -18.03 -1.96 16.40
C GLU A 98 -19.38 -2.69 16.23
N ASP A 99 -20.32 -2.46 17.17
CA ASP A 99 -21.70 -2.97 17.09
C ASP A 99 -22.72 -1.81 17.13
N PRO A 100 -23.33 -1.44 15.99
CA PRO A 100 -23.11 -1.97 14.65
C PRO A 100 -21.77 -1.52 14.03
N PRO A 101 -21.24 -2.21 13.01
CA PRO A 101 -20.00 -1.81 12.33
C PRO A 101 -20.11 -0.42 11.69
N GLY A 102 -19.09 0.42 11.90
CA GLY A 102 -18.96 1.74 11.27
C GLY A 102 -18.62 1.66 9.78
N CYS A 103 -17.94 0.59 9.36
CA CYS A 103 -17.68 0.26 7.96
C CYS A 103 -17.51 -1.27 7.77
N TYR A 104 -17.35 -1.74 6.52
CA TYR A 104 -17.29 -3.19 6.23
C TYR A 104 -16.00 -3.65 5.54
N MET A 105 -15.22 -2.75 4.95
CA MET A 105 -13.99 -3.08 4.22
C MET A 105 -12.89 -2.09 4.53
N HIS A 106 -11.66 -2.58 4.51
CA HIS A 106 -10.45 -1.80 4.64
C HIS A 106 -9.42 -2.35 3.66
N ARG A 107 -8.57 -1.48 3.11
CA ARG A 107 -7.48 -1.85 2.20
C ARG A 107 -6.18 -1.39 2.81
N GLN A 108 -5.28 -2.33 3.08
CA GLN A 108 -3.95 -2.08 3.61
C GLN A 108 -3.06 -3.32 3.40
N ALA A 109 -1.75 -3.15 3.54
CA ALA A 109 -0.79 -4.24 3.56
C ALA A 109 -1.01 -5.21 4.74
N SER A 110 -0.40 -6.39 4.65
CA SER A 110 -0.63 -7.52 5.57
C SER A 110 -0.39 -7.20 7.05
N PHE A 111 0.54 -6.29 7.35
CA PHE A 111 0.88 -5.90 8.72
C PHE A 111 -0.31 -5.30 9.48
N ILE A 112 -1.36 -4.81 8.79
CA ILE A 112 -2.52 -4.19 9.46
C ILE A 112 -3.23 -5.13 10.43
N THR A 113 -3.07 -6.44 10.20
CA THR A 113 -3.58 -7.50 11.07
C THR A 113 -3.02 -7.39 12.49
N ASP A 114 -1.77 -6.93 12.66
CA ASP A 114 -1.16 -6.72 13.98
C ASP A 114 -1.86 -5.59 14.75
N PHE A 115 -2.20 -4.48 14.08
CA PHE A 115 -2.92 -3.37 14.69
C PHE A 115 -4.32 -3.81 15.16
N ILE A 116 -5.01 -4.61 14.34
CA ILE A 116 -6.31 -5.19 14.68
C ILE A 116 -6.18 -6.09 15.92
N GLN A 117 -5.19 -7.00 15.95
CA GLN A 117 -5.00 -7.93 17.07
C GLN A 117 -4.49 -7.25 18.34
N GLU A 118 -3.69 -6.18 18.24
CA GLU A 118 -3.26 -5.40 19.40
C GLU A 118 -4.47 -4.71 20.06
N GLN A 119 -5.36 -4.12 19.25
CA GLN A 119 -6.54 -3.43 19.74
C GLN A 119 -7.66 -4.39 20.20
N PHE A 120 -7.85 -5.50 19.48
CA PHE A 120 -8.92 -6.47 19.70
C PHE A 120 -8.36 -7.90 19.81
N PRO A 121 -7.67 -8.23 20.92
CA PRO A 121 -6.95 -9.50 21.07
C PRO A 121 -7.86 -10.74 21.14
N ASP A 122 -9.17 -10.54 21.27
CA ASP A 122 -10.17 -11.61 21.30
C ASP A 122 -10.71 -11.98 19.91
N LEU A 123 -10.35 -11.22 18.85
CA LEU A 123 -10.75 -11.56 17.49
C LEU A 123 -9.96 -12.75 16.95
N GLU A 124 -10.66 -13.65 16.26
CA GLU A 124 -10.09 -14.82 15.61
C GLU A 124 -9.90 -14.57 14.10
N PRO A 125 -8.64 -14.48 13.61
CA PRO A 125 -8.35 -14.35 12.18
C PRO A 125 -8.94 -15.53 11.40
N GLY A 126 -9.65 -15.24 10.31
CA GLY A 126 -10.33 -16.24 9.47
C GLY A 126 -11.75 -16.58 9.92
N VAL A 127 -12.16 -16.10 11.11
CA VAL A 127 -13.52 -16.23 11.64
C VAL A 127 -14.19 -14.87 11.76
N ASP A 128 -13.59 -13.95 12.52
CA ASP A 128 -14.15 -12.62 12.78
C ASP A 128 -13.77 -11.60 11.70
N TYR A 129 -12.62 -11.79 11.06
CA TYR A 129 -12.22 -11.04 9.87
C TYR A 129 -11.47 -11.93 8.89
N THR A 130 -11.42 -11.49 7.64
CA THR A 130 -10.66 -12.12 6.56
C THR A 130 -10.22 -11.07 5.55
N PHE A 131 -9.50 -11.48 4.53
CA PHE A 131 -9.05 -10.62 3.45
C PHE A 131 -9.38 -11.23 2.09
N PHE A 132 -9.26 -10.40 1.05
CA PHE A 132 -9.28 -10.85 -0.34
C PHE A 132 -8.33 -9.95 -1.14
N PRO A 133 -7.73 -10.44 -2.23
CA PRO A 133 -6.90 -9.61 -3.10
C PRO A 133 -7.67 -8.41 -3.64
N PHE A 134 -6.97 -7.30 -3.86
CA PHE A 134 -7.60 -6.15 -4.51
C PHE A 134 -8.20 -6.56 -5.87
N PRO A 135 -9.48 -6.25 -6.15
CA PRO A 135 -10.19 -6.79 -7.31
C PRO A 135 -9.50 -6.43 -8.63
N GLU A 136 -9.57 -7.34 -9.60
CA GLU A 136 -9.19 -7.09 -11.00
C GLU A 136 -9.92 -5.86 -11.57
N ILE A 137 -9.21 -5.01 -12.32
CA ILE A 137 -9.78 -3.86 -13.04
C ILE A 137 -9.77 -4.13 -14.54
N ASP A 138 -8.59 -4.41 -15.10
CA ASP A 138 -8.43 -4.91 -16.47
C ASP A 138 -8.07 -6.40 -16.46
N PRO A 139 -8.89 -7.27 -17.10
CA PRO A 139 -8.59 -8.70 -17.23
C PRO A 139 -7.26 -9.03 -17.91
N GLU A 140 -6.66 -8.10 -18.66
CA GLU A 140 -5.32 -8.27 -19.23
C GLU A 140 -4.24 -8.38 -18.15
N PHE A 141 -4.40 -7.66 -17.03
CA PHE A 141 -3.39 -7.58 -15.97
C PHE A 141 -3.70 -8.45 -14.75
N GLY A 142 -4.94 -8.94 -14.62
CA GLY A 142 -5.33 -9.87 -13.58
C GLY A 142 -5.19 -9.27 -12.18
N VAL A 143 -4.53 -10.00 -11.28
CA VAL A 143 -4.44 -9.68 -9.84
C VAL A 143 -2.98 -9.62 -9.40
N PRO A 144 -2.19 -8.63 -9.87
CA PRO A 144 -0.77 -8.51 -9.53
C PRO A 144 -0.59 -8.25 -8.03
N ALA A 145 0.54 -8.68 -7.49
CA ALA A 145 0.92 -8.40 -6.11
C ALA A 145 1.70 -7.09 -6.03
N LEU A 146 1.15 -6.11 -5.33
CA LEU A 146 1.91 -4.97 -4.81
C LEU A 146 2.58 -5.40 -3.51
N SER A 147 3.87 -5.12 -3.36
CA SER A 147 4.66 -5.49 -2.19
C SER A 147 5.50 -4.32 -1.70
N ALA A 148 5.68 -4.22 -0.40
CA ALA A 148 6.67 -3.35 0.23
C ALA A 148 7.46 -4.20 1.24
N GLY A 149 8.55 -3.68 1.78
CA GLY A 149 9.29 -4.42 2.78
C GLY A 149 10.44 -3.67 3.42
N ASP A 150 10.76 -4.10 4.64
CA ASP A 150 11.90 -3.59 5.37
C ASP A 150 13.21 -4.06 4.76
N LEU A 151 14.13 -3.11 4.57
CA LEU A 151 15.46 -3.36 4.06
C LEU A 151 16.50 -3.19 5.17
N ILE A 152 17.45 -4.12 5.23
CA ILE A 152 18.57 -4.04 6.16
C ILE A 152 19.82 -3.57 5.40
N GLY A 153 20.35 -2.41 5.78
CA GLY A 153 21.53 -1.80 5.17
C GLY A 153 22.82 -2.07 5.95
N MET A 154 23.88 -2.48 5.26
CA MET A 154 25.23 -2.62 5.83
C MET A 154 26.10 -1.40 5.48
N PHE A 155 26.22 -0.45 6.41
CA PHE A 155 27.00 0.79 6.19
C PHE A 155 28.51 0.60 6.31
N ASN A 156 28.97 -0.42 7.02
CA ASN A 156 30.39 -0.75 7.15
C ASN A 156 30.63 -2.23 6.91
N ASP A 157 31.33 -2.54 5.83
CA ASP A 157 31.63 -3.92 5.44
C ASP A 157 32.74 -4.51 6.31
N THR A 158 32.32 -5.34 7.26
CA THR A 158 33.22 -6.13 8.10
C THR A 158 32.80 -7.59 8.06
N PRO A 159 33.71 -8.55 8.30
CA PRO A 159 33.35 -9.97 8.35
C PRO A 159 32.19 -10.27 9.32
N ALA A 160 32.12 -9.57 10.46
CA ALA A 160 31.05 -9.74 11.44
C ALA A 160 29.71 -9.20 10.95
N ALA A 161 29.69 -8.00 10.35
CA ALA A 161 28.47 -7.42 9.78
C ALA A 161 27.94 -8.27 8.62
N ARG A 162 28.82 -8.73 7.73
CA ARG A 162 28.46 -9.63 6.62
C ARG A 162 27.86 -10.95 7.11
N SER A 163 28.45 -11.56 8.14
CA SER A 163 27.91 -12.78 8.75
C SER A 163 26.52 -12.55 9.36
N LEU A 164 26.26 -11.38 9.95
CA LEU A 164 24.93 -11.04 10.46
C LEU A 164 23.92 -10.87 9.31
N MET A 165 24.30 -10.16 8.25
CA MET A 165 23.45 -9.99 7.06
C MET A 165 23.08 -11.33 6.41
N GLU A 166 24.06 -12.23 6.27
CA GLU A 166 23.84 -13.60 5.75
C GLU A 166 22.88 -14.40 6.64
N TRP A 167 23.00 -14.28 7.96
CA TRP A 167 22.07 -14.93 8.88
C TRP A 167 20.66 -14.35 8.77
N LEU A 168 20.50 -13.03 8.75
CA LEU A 168 19.19 -12.36 8.62
C LEU A 168 18.48 -12.67 7.29
N ALA A 169 19.25 -12.90 6.22
CA ALA A 169 18.71 -13.32 4.92
C ALA A 169 18.36 -14.82 4.85
N SER A 170 18.78 -15.63 5.82
CA SER A 170 18.56 -17.07 5.83
C SER A 170 17.10 -17.43 6.12
N ALA A 171 16.65 -18.57 5.60
CA ALA A 171 15.31 -19.11 5.87
C ALA A 171 15.10 -19.37 7.36
N GLU A 172 16.14 -19.78 8.09
CA GLU A 172 16.07 -20.00 9.53
C GLU A 172 15.71 -18.72 10.28
N ALA A 173 16.39 -17.61 10.00
CA ALA A 173 16.10 -16.34 10.64
C ALA A 173 14.71 -15.80 10.27
N GLN A 174 14.34 -15.86 8.97
CA GLN A 174 13.04 -15.38 8.52
C GLN A 174 11.88 -16.26 9.02
N THR A 175 12.09 -17.57 9.24
CA THR A 175 11.10 -18.45 9.88
C THR A 175 10.76 -17.98 11.28
N ILE A 176 11.74 -17.52 12.07
CA ILE A 176 11.50 -17.00 13.42
C ILE A 176 10.58 -15.77 13.41
N TRP A 177 10.64 -14.95 12.35
CA TRP A 177 9.74 -13.80 12.18
C TRP A 177 8.37 -14.24 11.65
N ALA A 178 8.33 -15.13 10.66
CA ALA A 178 7.09 -15.66 10.12
C ALA A 178 6.21 -16.35 11.20
N GLU A 179 6.83 -17.10 12.12
CA GLU A 179 6.13 -17.73 13.26
C GLU A 179 5.46 -16.72 14.21
N ARG A 180 5.87 -15.45 14.19
CA ARG A 180 5.29 -14.40 15.05
C ARG A 180 4.07 -13.71 14.43
N GLY A 181 3.85 -13.84 13.12
CA GLY A 181 2.83 -13.08 12.40
C GLY A 181 3.29 -11.65 12.05
N GLY A 182 2.41 -10.88 11.41
CA GLY A 182 2.64 -9.47 11.08
C GLY A 182 3.60 -9.18 9.94
N PHE A 183 4.25 -10.22 9.41
CA PHE A 183 5.35 -10.13 8.46
C PHE A 183 5.23 -11.26 7.42
N LEU A 184 5.53 -10.97 6.16
CA LEU A 184 5.66 -11.99 5.11
C LEU A 184 7.13 -12.16 4.74
N SER A 185 7.59 -13.41 4.70
CA SER A 185 8.98 -13.75 4.39
C SER A 185 9.27 -13.52 2.91
N ALA A 186 10.35 -12.80 2.62
CA ALA A 186 10.87 -12.66 1.26
C ALA A 186 11.69 -13.89 0.82
N ASN A 187 12.05 -14.77 1.75
CA ASN A 187 12.78 -16.00 1.47
C ASN A 187 11.80 -17.14 1.09
N ASN A 188 11.87 -17.58 -0.16
CA ASN A 188 11.03 -18.65 -0.74
C ASN A 188 11.26 -20.05 -0.13
N GLU A 189 12.29 -20.23 0.69
CA GLU A 189 12.50 -21.48 1.42
C GLU A 189 11.72 -21.52 2.76
N VAL A 190 11.11 -20.40 3.17
CA VAL A 190 10.21 -20.36 4.33
C VAL A 190 8.85 -20.94 3.93
N SER A 191 8.48 -22.04 4.57
CA SER A 191 7.20 -22.69 4.34
C SER A 191 6.03 -21.84 4.88
N PRO A 192 4.94 -21.66 4.12
CA PRO A 192 3.73 -21.01 4.63
C PRO A 192 3.12 -21.71 5.87
N ASP A 193 3.46 -22.97 6.14
CA ASP A 193 2.94 -23.72 7.28
C ASP A 193 3.40 -23.17 8.64
N VAL A 194 4.44 -22.32 8.67
CA VAL A 194 4.99 -21.76 9.92
C VAL A 194 4.20 -20.55 10.42
N TYR A 195 3.34 -19.96 9.59
CA TYR A 195 2.55 -18.80 9.96
C TYR A 195 1.52 -19.14 11.04
N PRO A 196 1.24 -18.20 11.97
CA PRO A 196 0.45 -18.47 13.17
C PRO A 196 -1.04 -18.73 12.89
N ASP A 197 -1.55 -18.28 11.74
CA ASP A 197 -2.95 -18.42 11.35
C ASP A 197 -3.12 -18.57 9.82
N ASP A 198 -4.33 -18.94 9.42
CA ASP A 198 -4.68 -19.21 8.03
C ASP A 198 -4.66 -17.95 7.16
N ILE A 199 -4.87 -16.75 7.74
CA ILE A 199 -4.81 -15.50 6.98
C ILE A 199 -3.36 -15.24 6.53
N HIS A 200 -2.41 -15.28 7.47
CA HIS A 200 -1.00 -15.06 7.15
C HIS A 200 -0.45 -16.12 6.19
N ARG A 201 -0.85 -17.38 6.36
CA ARG A 201 -0.52 -18.46 5.43
C ARG A 201 -1.00 -18.15 4.01
N GLN A 202 -2.26 -17.79 3.85
CA GLN A 202 -2.84 -17.45 2.54
C GLN A 202 -2.16 -16.22 1.92
N MET A 203 -1.84 -15.19 2.72
CA MET A 203 -1.10 -14.03 2.23
C MET A 203 0.30 -14.40 1.74
N ALA A 204 1.01 -15.29 2.45
CA ALA A 204 2.32 -15.78 2.04
C ALA A 204 2.24 -16.64 0.77
N GLU A 205 1.23 -17.49 0.64
CA GLU A 205 0.97 -18.28 -0.57
C GLU A 205 0.71 -17.36 -1.78
N ILE A 206 -0.13 -16.33 -1.63
CA ILE A 206 -0.37 -15.34 -2.68
C ILE A 206 0.94 -14.66 -3.12
N LEU A 207 1.80 -14.27 -2.17
CA LEU A 207 3.07 -13.65 -2.51
C LEU A 207 4.03 -14.63 -3.23
N GLN A 208 4.07 -15.89 -2.80
CA GLN A 208 4.91 -16.93 -3.41
C GLN A 208 4.42 -17.35 -4.80
N GLU A 209 3.11 -17.33 -5.04
CA GLU A 209 2.49 -17.77 -6.28
C GLU A 209 2.26 -16.63 -7.29
N ALA A 210 2.43 -15.38 -6.89
CA ALA A 210 2.23 -14.22 -7.76
C ALA A 210 3.15 -14.25 -8.99
N GLU A 211 2.55 -14.27 -10.19
CA GLU A 211 3.29 -14.21 -11.45
C GLU A 211 3.90 -12.83 -11.71
N VAL A 212 3.22 -11.79 -11.20
CA VAL A 212 3.64 -10.39 -11.30
C VAL A 212 3.67 -9.80 -9.90
N VAL A 213 4.87 -9.41 -9.48
CA VAL A 213 5.12 -8.67 -8.24
C VAL A 213 5.77 -7.34 -8.61
N ARG A 214 5.32 -6.25 -8.00
CA ARG A 214 6.01 -4.96 -8.03
C ARG A 214 6.20 -4.43 -6.62
N PHE A 215 7.36 -3.81 -6.42
CA PHE A 215 7.64 -3.10 -5.18
C PHE A 215 6.91 -1.75 -5.20
N ASP A 216 6.53 -1.26 -4.04
CA ASP A 216 5.88 0.04 -3.84
C ASP A 216 6.64 1.13 -4.60
N ALA A 217 5.92 1.82 -5.49
CA ALA A 217 6.48 2.80 -6.40
C ALA A 217 6.90 4.04 -5.62
N SER A 218 6.11 4.47 -4.65
CA SER A 218 6.42 5.63 -3.83
C SER A 218 7.72 5.42 -3.04
N ASP A 219 7.98 4.20 -2.55
CA ASP A 219 9.23 3.84 -1.85
C ASP A 219 10.45 3.81 -2.79
N LEU A 220 10.24 3.55 -4.09
CA LEU A 220 11.30 3.55 -5.11
C LEU A 220 11.63 4.96 -5.63
N MET A 221 10.74 5.93 -5.41
CA MET A 221 10.88 7.29 -5.91
C MET A 221 11.92 8.11 -5.11
N PRO A 222 12.57 9.11 -5.72
CA PRO A 222 13.37 10.07 -4.98
C PRO A 222 12.54 10.75 -3.87
N THR A 223 13.15 11.06 -2.74
CA THR A 223 12.46 11.61 -1.56
C THR A 223 11.59 12.83 -1.88
N ALA A 224 12.08 13.76 -2.72
CA ALA A 224 11.31 14.94 -3.10
C ALA A 224 10.04 14.61 -3.92
N VAL A 225 10.08 13.53 -4.71
CA VAL A 225 8.93 13.05 -5.49
C VAL A 225 7.95 12.32 -4.57
N ASN A 226 8.45 11.47 -3.68
CA ASN A 226 7.64 10.81 -2.65
C ASN A 226 6.91 11.85 -1.78
N ASP A 227 7.61 12.84 -1.22
CA ASP A 227 7.02 13.91 -0.41
C ASP A 227 5.92 14.68 -1.17
N ALA A 228 6.16 14.97 -2.46
CA ALA A 228 5.18 15.64 -3.31
C ALA A 228 3.95 14.74 -3.56
N PHE A 229 4.13 13.43 -3.71
CA PHE A 229 3.05 12.47 -3.89
C PHE A 229 2.21 12.33 -2.60
N LEU A 230 2.86 12.16 -1.44
CA LEU A 230 2.21 12.11 -0.12
C LEU A 230 1.37 13.37 0.15
N GLY A 231 1.92 14.56 -0.13
CA GLY A 231 1.16 15.81 0.00
C GLY A 231 0.04 15.93 -1.03
N GLY A 232 0.30 15.50 -2.27
CA GLY A 232 -0.63 15.57 -3.38
C GLY A 232 -1.90 14.76 -3.15
N VAL A 233 -1.80 13.55 -2.60
CA VAL A 233 -2.98 12.73 -2.30
C VAL A 233 -3.87 13.36 -1.24
N LEU A 234 -3.30 14.04 -0.23
CA LEU A 234 -4.08 14.77 0.76
C LEU A 234 -4.80 15.98 0.16
N GLU A 235 -4.12 16.73 -0.71
CA GLU A 235 -4.73 17.84 -1.45
C GLU A 235 -5.88 17.33 -2.33
N TYR A 236 -5.70 16.18 -2.99
CA TYR A 236 -6.70 15.56 -3.85
C TYR A 236 -7.95 15.15 -3.06
N ILE A 237 -7.79 14.52 -1.89
CA ILE A 237 -8.95 14.16 -1.05
C ILE A 237 -9.70 15.40 -0.56
N GLN A 238 -8.99 16.51 -0.30
CA GLN A 238 -9.63 17.78 0.07
C GLN A 238 -10.38 18.43 -1.11
N ASN A 239 -9.80 18.35 -2.31
CA ASN A 239 -10.38 18.95 -3.51
C ASN A 239 -9.96 18.18 -4.78
N PRO A 240 -10.79 17.26 -5.28
CA PRO A 240 -10.45 16.46 -6.47
C PRO A 240 -10.21 17.28 -7.74
N ASP A 241 -10.79 18.49 -7.83
CA ASP A 241 -10.63 19.37 -8.99
C ASP A 241 -9.19 19.88 -9.17
N THR A 242 -8.31 19.73 -8.17
CA THR A 242 -6.90 20.16 -8.27
C THR A 242 -5.98 19.10 -8.85
N LEU A 243 -6.49 17.89 -9.17
CA LEU A 243 -5.67 16.79 -9.70
C LEU A 243 -4.71 17.21 -10.83
N PRO A 244 -5.12 17.98 -11.86
CA PRO A 244 -4.18 18.40 -12.91
C PRO A 244 -3.00 19.23 -12.37
N THR A 245 -3.24 20.05 -11.34
CA THR A 245 -2.19 20.86 -10.70
C THR A 245 -1.29 19.99 -9.84
N ILE A 246 -1.88 19.06 -9.09
CA ILE A 246 -1.13 18.10 -8.25
C ILE A 246 -0.17 17.29 -9.11
N LEU A 247 -0.66 16.65 -10.18
CA LEU A 247 0.18 15.84 -11.07
C LEU A 247 1.29 16.68 -11.71
N GLN A 248 0.99 17.92 -12.12
CA GLN A 248 1.99 18.82 -12.67
C GLN A 248 3.07 19.22 -11.66
N ASN A 249 2.72 19.36 -10.37
CA ASN A 249 3.68 19.67 -9.31
C ASN A 249 4.59 18.48 -9.00
N ILE A 250 4.04 17.26 -8.96
CA ILE A 250 4.83 16.04 -8.74
C ILE A 250 5.78 15.81 -9.94
N ASP A 251 5.29 16.03 -11.17
CA ASP A 251 6.12 16.00 -12.39
C ASP A 251 7.33 16.95 -12.31
N GLN A 252 7.11 18.17 -11.81
CA GLN A 252 8.19 19.14 -11.62
C GLN A 252 9.18 18.71 -10.55
N ALA A 253 8.73 18.06 -9.47
CA ALA A 253 9.61 17.52 -8.45
C ALA A 253 10.49 16.39 -9.03
N ALA A 254 9.92 15.54 -9.87
CA ALA A 254 10.65 14.46 -10.54
C ALA A 254 11.72 14.99 -11.52
N GLN A 255 11.36 15.96 -12.36
CA GLN A 255 12.31 16.64 -13.25
C GLN A 255 13.46 17.33 -12.51
N GLN A 256 13.21 17.85 -11.30
CA GLN A 256 14.25 18.48 -10.47
C GLN A 256 15.18 17.43 -9.87
N ALA A 257 14.65 16.32 -9.36
CA ALA A 257 15.44 15.23 -8.80
C ALA A 257 16.43 14.64 -9.82
N GLU A 258 15.99 14.44 -11.07
CA GLU A 258 16.86 13.95 -12.16
C GLU A 258 18.03 14.90 -12.46
N GLN A 259 17.79 16.21 -12.41
CA GLN A 259 18.83 17.22 -12.64
C GLN A 259 19.89 17.21 -11.53
N GLU A 260 19.47 16.98 -10.29
CA GLU A 260 20.37 16.89 -9.13
C GLU A 260 21.24 15.64 -9.20
N GLU A 261 20.67 14.48 -9.56
CA GLU A 261 21.43 13.23 -9.75
C GLU A 261 22.41 13.29 -10.92
N GLY A 262 22.00 13.88 -12.04
CA GLY A 262 22.87 14.13 -13.19
C GLY A 262 24.04 15.06 -12.87
N THR A 263 23.86 15.97 -11.91
CA THR A 263 24.92 16.88 -11.44
C THR A 263 25.90 16.19 -10.50
N GLN A 264 25.44 15.25 -9.66
CA GLN A 264 26.28 14.47 -8.75
C GLN A 264 27.13 13.40 -9.46
N THR A 265 26.63 12.81 -10.54
CA THR A 265 27.35 11.79 -11.33
C THR A 265 28.40 12.37 -12.29
N GLY A 266 28.39 13.69 -12.51
CA GLY A 266 29.35 14.42 -13.35
C GLY A 266 30.59 14.95 -12.62
N GLN A 267 30.78 14.65 -11.34
CA GLN A 267 31.98 14.97 -10.54
C GLN A 267 32.78 13.71 -10.20
#